data_AF-A0A7W5TNI5-F1
#
_entry.id   AF-A0A7W5TNI5-F1
#
_cell.length_a   1.000
_cell.length_b   1.000
_cell.length_c   1.000
_cell.angle_alpha   90.00
_cell.angle_beta   90.00
_cell.angle_gamma   90.00
#
_symmetry.space_group_name_H-M   'P 1'
#
loop_
_entity.id
_entity.type
_entity.pdbx_description
1 polymer ?
#
loop_
_entity_poly.entity_id
_entity_poly.type
_entity_poly.pdbx_seq_one_letter_code
_entity_poly.pdbx_strand_id
1 'polypeptide(L)'
;MRSSKPITVTLGNQQKSVDARVESGAYGSASEVLRAALRALDREEDAINEIMKQKIRDALDDPRPDVDAETAFDRIERLHAERGGADGNGN
;
A
#
# COMPACT_ATOMS: atom_id res chain seq x y z
N MET A 1 -10.09 -0.31 -37.32
CA MET A 1 -9.21 0.78 -36.85
C MET A 1 -8.51 0.32 -35.57
N ARG A 2 -7.21 0.55 -35.39
CA ARG A 2 -6.53 0.15 -34.13
C ARG A 2 -7.00 1.09 -33.02
N SER A 3 -7.59 0.54 -31.96
CA SER A 3 -8.22 1.31 -30.88
C SER A 3 -7.21 1.96 -29.91
N SER A 4 -5.91 1.76 -30.07
CA SER A 4 -4.89 2.23 -29.13
C SER A 4 -3.57 2.57 -29.79
N LYS A 5 -2.86 3.58 -29.25
CA LYS A 5 -1.50 3.95 -29.65
C LYS A 5 -0.49 2.96 -29.05
N PRO A 6 0.41 2.35 -29.83
CA PRO A 6 1.45 1.49 -29.27
C PRO A 6 2.49 2.32 -28.50
N ILE A 7 3.02 1.75 -27.43
CA ILE A 7 4.12 2.32 -26.63
C ILE A 7 5.26 1.30 -26.57
N THR A 8 6.48 1.80 -26.46
CA THR A 8 7.67 0.98 -26.21
C THR A 8 8.11 1.23 -24.77
N VAL A 9 8.32 0.15 -24.02
CA VAL A 9 8.74 0.19 -22.61
C VAL A 9 9.88 -0.78 -22.39
N THR A 10 10.78 -0.45 -21.46
CA THR A 10 11.88 -1.33 -21.05
C THR A 10 11.54 -1.94 -19.70
N LEU A 11 11.37 -3.26 -19.64
CA LEU A 11 10.93 -3.98 -18.44
C LEU A 11 12.07 -4.45 -17.52
N GLY A 12 13.31 -4.47 -18.01
CA GLY A 12 14.46 -4.98 -17.26
C GLY A 12 14.22 -6.39 -16.73
N ASN A 13 14.42 -6.59 -15.42
CA ASN A 13 14.24 -7.89 -14.76
C ASN A 13 12.80 -8.43 -14.84
N GLN A 14 11.80 -7.56 -15.01
CA GLN A 14 10.39 -7.96 -15.09
C GLN A 14 10.03 -8.64 -16.42
N GLN A 15 10.90 -8.57 -17.44
CA GLN A 15 10.70 -9.26 -18.72
C GLN A 15 10.45 -10.76 -18.52
N LYS A 16 11.26 -11.41 -17.68
CA LYS A 16 11.13 -12.84 -17.35
C LYS A 16 9.75 -13.19 -16.76
N SER A 17 9.18 -12.27 -16.00
CA SER A 17 7.86 -12.41 -15.36
C SER A 17 6.72 -12.35 -16.40
N VAL A 18 6.88 -11.50 -17.42
CA VAL A 18 5.96 -11.41 -18.55
C VAL A 18 6.06 -12.65 -19.43
N ASP A 19 7.28 -13.06 -19.78
CA ASP A 19 7.53 -14.22 -20.64
C ASP A 19 6.94 -15.50 -20.01
N ALA A 20 7.23 -15.75 -18.73
CA ALA A 20 6.69 -16.92 -18.02
C ALA A 20 5.16 -16.99 -17.99
N ARG A 21 4.47 -15.83 -17.98
CA ARG A 21 2.99 -15.75 -18.00
C ARG A 21 2.40 -16.00 -19.37
N VAL A 22 3.13 -15.66 -20.42
CA VAL A 22 2.73 -15.96 -21.80
C VAL A 22 3.02 -17.41 -22.12
N GLU A 23 4.22 -17.90 -21.76
CA GLU A 23 4.64 -19.30 -21.94
C GLU A 23 3.73 -20.29 -21.19
N SER A 24 3.21 -19.91 -20.02
CA SER A 24 2.25 -20.74 -19.30
C SER A 24 0.87 -20.84 -19.97
N GLY A 25 0.61 -20.02 -20.99
CA GLY A 25 -0.69 -19.94 -21.67
C GLY A 25 -1.76 -19.17 -20.88
N ALA A 26 -1.43 -18.61 -19.71
CA ALA A 26 -2.37 -17.82 -18.91
C ALA A 26 -2.77 -16.50 -19.60
N TYR A 27 -1.93 -16.01 -20.51
CA TYR A 27 -2.17 -14.79 -21.28
C TYR A 27 -1.75 -14.98 -22.74
N GLY A 28 -2.52 -14.43 -23.68
CA GLY A 28 -2.26 -14.56 -25.12
C GLY A 28 -1.19 -13.60 -25.65
N SER A 29 -0.75 -12.61 -24.85
CA SER A 29 0.33 -11.69 -25.24
C SER A 29 0.92 -10.91 -24.07
N ALA A 30 2.13 -10.37 -24.26
CA ALA A 30 2.75 -9.43 -23.32
C ALA A 30 1.86 -8.19 -23.06
N SER A 31 1.16 -7.67 -24.08
CA SER A 31 0.23 -6.55 -23.91
C SER A 31 -0.94 -6.88 -23.01
N GLU A 32 -1.38 -8.14 -23.00
CA GLU A 32 -2.44 -8.61 -22.10
C GLU A 32 -1.94 -8.70 -20.66
N VAL A 33 -0.72 -9.25 -20.47
CA VAL A 33 -0.05 -9.27 -19.16
C VAL A 33 0.09 -7.87 -18.59
N LEU A 34 0.58 -6.89 -19.38
CA LEU A 34 0.76 -5.53 -18.87
C LEU A 34 -0.58 -4.85 -18.55
N ARG A 35 -1.62 -5.05 -19.35
CA ARG A 35 -2.96 -4.53 -19.01
C ARG A 35 -3.51 -5.17 -17.73
N ALA A 36 -3.27 -6.47 -17.53
CA ALA A 36 -3.67 -7.14 -16.29
C ALA A 36 -2.88 -6.64 -15.08
N ALA A 37 -1.58 -6.40 -15.26
CA ALA A 37 -0.71 -5.83 -14.22
C ALA A 37 -1.15 -4.43 -13.81
N LEU A 38 -1.46 -3.54 -14.76
CA LEU A 38 -1.95 -2.19 -14.46
C LEU A 38 -3.29 -2.23 -13.72
N ARG A 39 -4.25 -3.06 -14.16
CA ARG A 39 -5.52 -3.23 -13.42
C ARG A 39 -5.32 -3.78 -12.01
N ALA A 40 -4.28 -4.60 -11.79
CA ALA A 40 -3.97 -5.10 -10.46
C ALA A 40 -3.38 -3.99 -9.59
N LEU A 41 -2.50 -3.17 -10.15
CA LEU A 41 -1.94 -1.99 -9.48
C LEU A 41 -3.05 -0.99 -9.10
N ASP A 42 -3.94 -0.65 -10.04
CA ASP A 42 -5.07 0.26 -9.79
C ASP A 42 -5.92 -0.22 -8.60
N ARG A 43 -6.22 -1.53 -8.54
CA ARG A 43 -6.99 -2.11 -7.41
C ARG A 43 -6.25 -2.04 -6.08
N GLU A 44 -4.93 -2.22 -6.08
CA GLU A 44 -4.10 -2.13 -4.88
C GLU A 44 -4.07 -0.69 -4.37
N GLU A 45 -3.84 0.26 -5.27
CA GLU A 45 -3.83 1.70 -4.96
C GLU A 45 -5.20 2.17 -4.46
N ASP A 46 -6.29 1.76 -5.11
CA ASP A 46 -7.66 2.08 -4.68
C ASP A 46 -7.94 1.54 -3.28
N ALA A 47 -7.54 0.31 -2.98
CA ALA A 47 -7.73 -0.28 -1.65
C ALA A 47 -6.97 0.50 -0.56
N ILE A 48 -5.72 0.87 -0.82
CA ILE A 48 -4.91 1.68 0.11
C ILE A 48 -5.55 3.07 0.29
N ASN A 49 -5.97 3.70 -0.81
CA ASN A 49 -6.60 5.00 -0.79
C ASN A 49 -7.91 5.01 0.00
N GLU A 50 -8.75 3.98 -0.15
CA GLU A 50 -9.99 3.87 0.63
C GLU A 50 -9.74 3.69 2.12
N ILE A 51 -8.73 2.90 2.50
CA ILE A 51 -8.31 2.77 3.91
C ILE A 51 -7.85 4.14 4.46
N MET A 52 -7.06 4.88 3.68
CA MET A 52 -6.57 6.19 4.11
C MET A 52 -7.72 7.21 4.23
N LYS A 53 -8.62 7.25 3.26
CA LYS A 53 -9.83 8.10 3.32
C LYS A 53 -10.69 7.77 4.53
N GLN A 54 -10.85 6.48 4.85
CA GLN A 54 -11.62 6.08 6.03
C GLN A 54 -10.95 6.58 7.31
N LYS A 55 -9.63 6.40 7.46
CA LYS A 55 -8.89 6.92 8.62
C LYS A 55 -8.99 8.44 8.76
N ILE A 56 -8.98 9.17 7.65
CA ILE A 56 -9.16 10.64 7.65
C ILE A 56 -10.57 10.99 8.11
N ARG A 57 -11.61 10.32 7.59
CA ARG A 57 -13.00 10.54 8.04
C ARG A 57 -13.14 10.26 9.54
N ASP A 58 -12.65 9.11 10.00
CA ASP A 58 -12.71 8.72 11.40
C ASP A 58 -12.01 9.75 12.32
N ALA A 59 -10.90 10.35 11.86
CA ALA A 59 -10.20 11.40 12.61
C ALA A 59 -10.92 12.75 12.59
N LEU A 60 -11.59 13.10 11.49
CA LEU A 60 -12.39 14.34 11.39
C LEU A 60 -13.71 14.25 12.17
N ASP A 61 -14.31 13.06 12.23
CA ASP A 61 -15.55 12.78 12.94
C ASP A 61 -15.31 12.48 14.44
N ASP A 62 -14.06 12.47 14.89
CA ASP A 62 -13.70 12.21 16.27
C ASP A 62 -14.16 13.38 17.18
N PRO A 63 -15.07 13.16 18.14
CA PRO A 63 -15.58 14.22 19.00
C PRO A 63 -14.61 14.61 20.11
N ARG A 64 -13.47 13.91 20.25
CA ARG A 64 -12.47 14.22 21.27
C ARG A 64 -11.87 15.62 21.01
N PRO A 65 -11.59 16.39 22.08
CA PRO A 65 -10.95 17.68 21.92
C PRO A 65 -9.53 17.53 21.38
N ASP A 66 -9.08 18.55 20.65
CA ASP A 66 -7.69 18.66 20.25
C ASP A 66 -6.76 18.60 21.46
N VAL A 67 -5.62 17.94 21.29
CA VAL A 67 -4.58 17.82 22.31
C VAL A 67 -3.34 18.54 21.79
N ASP A 68 -2.71 19.35 22.63
CA ASP A 68 -1.45 19.97 22.28
C ASP A 68 -0.34 18.91 22.12
N ALA A 69 0.66 19.23 21.30
CA ALA A 69 1.70 18.26 20.95
C ALA A 69 2.49 17.78 22.18
N GLU A 70 2.77 18.67 23.14
CA GLU A 70 3.55 18.34 24.35
C GLU A 70 2.80 17.30 25.20
N THR A 71 1.53 17.54 25.49
CA THR A 71 0.67 16.59 26.20
C THR A 71 0.54 15.25 25.46
N ALA A 72 0.49 15.27 24.12
CA ALA A 72 0.44 14.05 23.32
C ALA A 72 1.74 13.23 23.44
N PHE A 73 2.91 13.88 23.33
CA PHE A 73 4.20 13.21 23.49
C PHE A 73 4.40 12.68 24.91
N ASP A 74 4.08 13.46 25.94
CA ASP A 74 4.15 13.02 27.36
C ASP A 74 3.31 11.75 27.59
N ARG A 75 2.13 11.68 26.96
CA ARG A 75 1.28 10.49 27.04
C ARG A 75 1.91 9.28 26.35
N ILE A 76 2.51 9.47 25.17
CA ILE A 76 3.19 8.41 24.43
C ILE A 76 4.41 7.90 25.22
N GLU A 77 5.24 8.78 25.75
CA GLU A 77 6.44 8.42 26.53
C GLU A 77 6.08 7.61 27.78
N ARG A 78 5.05 8.03 28.52
CA ARG A 78 4.54 7.29 29.67
C ARG A 78 4.07 5.88 29.30
N LEU A 79 3.33 5.74 28.20
CA LEU A 79 2.89 4.42 27.71
C LEU A 79 4.07 3.52 27.32
N HIS A 80 5.13 4.10 26.74
CA HIS A 80 6.36 3.38 26.43
C HIS A 80 7.13 2.96 27.69
N ALA A 81 7.22 3.83 28.70
CA ALA A 81 7.86 3.52 29.98
C ALA A 81 7.12 2.40 30.73
N GLU A 82 5.79 2.42 30.72
CA GLU A 82 4.94 1.37 31.32
C GLU A 82 5.11 0.01 30.62
N ARG A 83 5.28 0.00 29.29
CA ARG A 83 5.57 -1.24 28.54
C ARG A 83 7.01 -1.72 28.72
N GLY A 84 7.99 -0.81 28.70
CA GLY A 84 9.41 -1.13 28.88
C GLY A 84 9.76 -1.58 30.30
N GLY A 85 8.95 -1.23 31.30
CA GLY A 85 9.09 -1.71 32.67
C GLY A 85 8.64 -3.17 32.90
N ALA A 86 7.90 -3.77 31.96
CA ALA A 86 7.43 -5.16 32.07
C ALA A 86 8.41 -6.21 31.50
N ASP A 87 9.33 -5.81 30.62
CA ASP A 87 10.27 -6.71 29.93
C ASP A 87 11.68 -6.73 30.57
N GLY A 88 11.86 -6.03 31.71
CA GLY A 88 13.16 -5.82 32.37
C GLY A 88 13.40 -6.54 33.69
N ASN A 89 12.67 -7.62 34.00
CA ASN A 89 12.94 -8.44 35.19
C ASN A 89 12.99 -9.94 34.86
N GLY A 90 14.11 -10.37 34.29
CA GLY A 90 14.48 -11.77 34.10
C GLY A 90 15.98 -11.93 34.38
N ASN A 91 16.33 -11.89 35.67
CA ASN A 91 17.59 -12.43 36.19
C ASN A 91 17.38 -13.89 36.59
#